data_AF-A0AAQ1HVL0-F1
#
_entry.id   AF-A0AAQ1HVL0-F1
#
_cell.length_a   1.000
_cell.length_b   1.000
_cell.length_c   1.000
_cell.angle_alpha   90.00
_cell.angle_beta   90.00
_cell.angle_gamma   90.00
#
_symmetry.space_group_name_H-M   'P 1'
#
loop_
_entity.id
_entity.type
_entity.pdbx_description
1 polymer ?
#
loop_
_entity_poly.entity_id
_entity_poly.type
_entity_poly.pdbx_seq_one_letter_code
_entity_poly.pdbx_strand_id
1 'polypeptide(L)' 'MSEKPKLSRPQETVLKALQNGASVSYSEIAAAGGNGRTASSLVSKGLLIERSTNSGRTWRISAAGRKAIGQVKADGLGA' A
#
# COMPACT_ATOMS: atom_id res chain seq x y z
N MET A 1 1.04 -10.16 20.99
CA MET A 1 0.07 -10.46 19.92
C MET A 1 0.14 -9.29 18.94
N SER A 2 0.50 -9.50 17.66
CA SER A 2 0.54 -8.41 16.68
C SER A 2 -0.81 -8.34 15.97
N GLU A 3 -1.65 -7.38 16.34
CA GLU A 3 -2.93 -7.14 15.67
C GLU A 3 -2.67 -6.75 14.22
N LYS A 4 -3.28 -7.50 13.29
CA LYS A 4 -3.23 -7.26 11.84
C LYS A 4 -3.71 -5.82 11.60
N PRO A 5 -2.96 -4.94 10.92
CA PRO A 5 -3.39 -3.56 10.73
C PRO A 5 -4.72 -3.55 9.98
N LYS A 6 -5.77 -2.99 10.59
CA LYS A 6 -7.10 -2.88 9.97
C LYS A 6 -7.00 -1.97 8.75
N LEU A 7 -7.03 -2.54 7.55
CA LEU A 7 -6.99 -1.80 6.29
C LEU A 7 -8.42 -1.55 5.79
N SER A 8 -8.65 -0.38 5.21
CA SER A 8 -9.86 -0.13 4.44
C SER A 8 -9.73 -0.70 3.03
N ARG A 9 -10.85 -0.93 2.36
CA ARG A 9 -10.87 -1.47 0.98
C ARG A 9 -9.98 -0.66 0.01
N PRO A 10 -9.97 0.68 0.02
CA PRO A 10 -9.04 1.47 -0.79
C PRO A 10 -7.56 1.29 -0.42
N GLN A 11 -7.26 1.07 0.87
CA GLN A 11 -5.89 0.84 1.35
C GLN A 11 -5.35 -0.50 0.85
N GLU A 12 -6.17 -1.55 0.90
CA GLU A 12 -5.80 -2.86 0.36
C GLU A 12 -5.60 -2.83 -1.16
N THR A 13 -6.51 -2.18 -1.89
CA THR A 13 -6.40 -2.09 -3.36
C THR A 13 -5.14 -1.35 -3.77
N VAL A 14 -4.83 -0.22 -3.12
CA VAL A 14 -3.57 0.50 -3.34
C VAL A 14 -2.39 -0.42 -3.04
N LEU A 15 -2.30 -1.04 -1.87
CA LEU A 15 -1.16 -1.90 -1.54
C LEU A 15 -0.99 -3.07 -2.54
N LYS A 16 -2.08 -3.69 -3.00
CA LYS A 16 -2.04 -4.76 -4.02
C LYS A 16 -1.56 -4.25 -5.37
N ALA A 17 -2.01 -3.08 -5.80
CA ALA A 17 -1.52 -2.45 -7.04
C ALA A 17 -0.02 -2.12 -6.95
N LEU A 18 0.44 -1.73 -5.76
CA LEU A 18 1.83 -1.34 -5.48
C LEU A 18 2.74 -2.52 -5.17
N GLN A 19 2.23 -3.74 -5.05
CA GLN A 19 3.03 -4.91 -4.69
C GLN A 19 4.13 -5.21 -5.72
N ASN A 20 3.85 -4.90 -6.99
CA ASN A 20 4.72 -5.15 -8.13
C ASN A 20 5.55 -3.92 -8.54
N GLY A 21 5.21 -2.73 -8.04
CA GLY A 21 5.83 -1.46 -8.42
C GLY A 21 7.01 -1.09 -7.53
N ALA A 22 8.11 -0.62 -8.14
CA ALA A 22 9.28 -0.17 -7.38
C ALA A 22 9.05 1.20 -6.72
N SER A 23 8.40 2.15 -7.40
CA SER A 23 7.91 3.43 -6.86
C SER A 23 6.75 3.91 -7.72
N VAL A 24 5.74 4.51 -7.09
CA VAL A 24 4.54 4.97 -7.78
C VAL A 24 4.25 6.43 -7.54
N SER A 25 3.65 7.04 -8.55
CA SER A 25 3.16 8.41 -8.52
C SER A 25 1.77 8.52 -7.89
N TYR A 26 1.32 9.74 -7.65
CA TYR A 26 -0.04 10.00 -7.17
C TYR A 26 -1.10 9.49 -8.15
N SER A 27 -0.83 9.61 -9.45
CA SER A 27 -1.71 9.16 -10.52
C SER A 27 -1.97 7.66 -10.46
N GLU A 28 -0.96 6.86 -10.13
CA GLU A 28 -1.11 5.41 -9.97
C GLU A 28 -1.89 5.05 -8.70
N ILE A 29 -1.71 5.79 -7.61
CA ILE A 29 -2.55 5.65 -6.41
C ILE A 29 -4.01 5.97 -6.74
N ALA A 30 -4.26 7.04 -7.50
CA ALA A 30 -5.59 7.41 -7.94
C ALA A 30 -6.21 6.36 -8.87
N ALA A 31 -5.42 5.80 -9.81
CA ALA A 31 -5.85 4.71 -10.68
C ALA A 31 -6.23 3.44 -9.90
N ALA A 32 -5.59 3.18 -8.77
CA ALA A 32 -5.94 2.09 -7.85
C ALA A 32 -7.16 2.40 -6.95
N GLY A 33 -7.84 3.53 -7.14
CA GLY A 33 -8.98 3.98 -6.31
C GLY A 33 -8.57 4.60 -4.98
N GLY A 34 -7.28 4.92 -4.80
CA GLY A 34 -6.77 5.68 -3.67
C GLY A 34 -6.89 7.19 -3.88
N ASN A 35 -6.57 7.94 -2.83
CA ASN A 35 -6.43 9.39 -2.88
C ASN A 35 -5.34 9.83 -1.89
N GLY A 36 -5.11 11.14 -1.76
CA GLY A 36 -4.09 11.67 -0.84
C GLY A 36 -4.29 11.25 0.62
N ARG A 37 -5.53 11.10 1.08
CA ARG A 37 -5.84 10.60 2.44
C ARG A 37 -5.49 9.12 2.58
N THR A 38 -5.79 8.30 1.57
CA THR A 38 -5.40 6.88 1.56
C THR A 38 -3.88 6.73 1.62
N ALA A 39 -3.15 7.47 0.79
CA ALA A 39 -1.69 7.46 0.78
C ALA A 39 -1.11 7.90 2.12
N SER A 40 -1.56 9.04 2.65
CA SER A 40 -1.11 9.56 3.95
C SER A 40 -1.43 8.61 5.10
N SER A 41 -2.61 7.99 5.10
CA SER A 41 -2.98 6.99 6.11
C SER A 41 -2.10 5.73 6.03
N LEU A 42 -1.77 5.25 4.83
CA LEU A 42 -0.86 4.12 4.65
C LEU A 42 0.58 4.46 5.08
N VAL A 43 1.04 5.69 4.83
CA VAL A 43 2.34 6.18 5.30
C VAL A 43 2.36 6.25 6.83
N SER A 44 1.31 6.80 7.45
CA SER A 44 1.17 6.87 8.91
C SER A 44 1.14 5.48 9.57
N LYS A 45 0.59 4.47 8.90
CA LYS A 45 0.65 3.06 9.33
C LYS A 45 1.98 2.36 9.05
N GLY A 46 2.95 3.04 8.42
CA GLY A 46 4.23 2.46 8.03
C GLY A 46 4.16 1.44 6.90
N LEU A 47 3.03 1.40 6.14
CA LEU A 47 2.80 0.45 5.05
C LEU A 47 3.26 1.00 3.69
N LEU A 48 3.30 2.32 3.55
CA LEU A 48 3.93 3.03 2.45
C LEU A 48 5.09 3.89 2.96
N ILE A 49 6.09 4.07 2.10
CA ILE A 49 7.21 4.98 2.28
C ILE A 49 7.02 6.09 1.26
N GLU A 50 6.82 7.31 1.73
CA GLU A 50 6.79 8.50 0.88
C GLU A 50 8.22 8.95 0.56
N ARG A 51 8.46 9.33 -0.70
CA ARG A 51 9.71 9.94 -1.15
C ARG A 51 9.39 11.17 -2.02
N SER A 52 10.02 12.29 -1.70
CA SER A 52 10.00 13.46 -2.57
C SER A 52 11.00 13.30 -3.71
N THR A 53 10.58 13.62 -4.93
CA THR A 53 11.40 13.60 -6.15
C THR A 53 11.24 14.93 -6.89
N ASN A 54 12.10 15.22 -7.87
CA ASN A 54 11.96 16.41 -8.72
C ASN A 54 10.64 16.44 -9.51
N SER A 55 9.99 15.28 -9.69
CA SER A 55 8.69 15.15 -10.37
C SER A 55 7.50 15.13 -9.41
N GLY A 56 7.73 15.45 -8.12
CA GLY A 56 6.72 15.42 -7.06
C GLY A 56 6.87 14.23 -6.11
N ARG A 57 5.80 13.92 -5.37
CA ARG A 57 5.81 12.84 -4.37
C ARG A 57 5.59 11.49 -5.03
N THR A 58 6.38 10.52 -4.58
CA THR A 58 6.26 9.12 -4.97
C THR A 58 6.12 8.26 -3.72
N TRP A 59 5.49 7.09 -3.84
CA TRP A 59 5.30 6.14 -2.76
C TRP A 59 5.85 4.78 -3.12
N ARG A 60 6.35 4.06 -2.12
CA ARG A 60 6.83 2.68 -2.25
C ARG A 60 6.19 1.82 -1.18
N ILE A 61 5.84 0.58 -1.51
CA ILE A 61 5.36 -0.37 -0.50
C ILE A 61 6.50 -0.76 0.46
N SER A 62 6.23 -0.67 1.76
CA SER A 62 7.20 -1.09 2.78
C SER A 62 7.16 -2.61 2.99
N ALA A 63 8.14 -3.16 3.73
CA ALA A 63 8.11 -4.57 4.11
C ALA A 63 6.85 -4.92 4.93
N ALA A 64 6.38 -4.00 5.79
CA ALA A 64 5.15 -4.16 6.54
C ALA A 64 3.91 -4.13 5.63
N GLY A 65 3.89 -3.22 4.63
CA GLY A 65 2.85 -3.17 3.60
C GLY A 65 2.75 -4.48 2.82
N ARG A 66 3.89 -5.05 2.41
CA ARG A 66 3.96 -6.35 1.73
C ARG A 66 3.46 -7.50 2.61
N LYS A 67 3.79 -7.50 3.90
CA LYS A 67 3.25 -8.52 4.84
C LYS A 67 1.74 -8.38 5.03
N ALA A 68 1.24 -7.14 5.11
CA ALA A 68 -0.19 -6.87 5.28
C ALA A 68 -1.04 -7.39 4.11
N ILE A 69 -0.52 -7.36 2.87
CA ILE A 69 -1.18 -7.96 1.69
C ILE A 69 -0.79 -9.43 1.45
N GLY A 70 0.42 -9.84 1.83
CA GLY A 70 0.92 -11.21 1.65
C GLY A 70 0.21 -12.23 2.53
N GLN A 71 -0.22 -11.82 3.73
CA GLN A 71 -1.13 -12.63 4.54
C GLN A 71 -2.51 -12.82 3.89
N VAL A 72 -2.89 -12.02 2.88
CA VAL A 72 -4.15 -12.23 2.14
C VAL A 72 -4.02 -13.35 1.10
N LYS A 73 -2.80 -13.73 0.68
CA LYS A 73 -2.56 -14.82 -0.28
C LYS A 73 -2.33 -16.18 0.41
N ALA A 74 -1.82 -16.19 1.63
CA ALA A 74 -1.57 -17.43 2.37
C ALA A 74 -2.84 -18.05 2.98
N ASP A 75 -3.87 -17.26 3.26
CA ASP A 75 -5.16 -17.73 3.80
C ASP A 75 -6.17 -18.17 2.70
N GLY A 76 -5.75 -18.26 1.43
CA GLY A 76 -6.67 -18.41 0.28
C GLY A 76 -6.28 -19.43 -0.79
N LEU A 77 -5.39 -20.38 -0.49
CA LEU A 77 -5.09 -21.53 -1.35
C LEU A 77 -5.06 -22.80 -0.50
N GLY A 78 -6.23 -23.14 0.04
CA GLY A 78 -6.57 -24.47 0.50
C GLY A 78 -7.76 -24.97 -0.31
N ALA A 79 -7.62 -26.19 -0.82
CA ALA A 79 -8.49 -26.95 -1.74
C ALA A 79 -8.27 -26.66 -3.23
#